data_AF-A0A182WGP1-F1
#
_entry.id   AF-A0A182WGP1-F1
#
_cell.length_a   1.000
_cell.length_b   1.000
_cell.length_c   1.000
_cell.angle_alpha   90.00
_cell.angle_beta   90.00
_cell.angle_gamma   90.00
#
_symmetry.space_group_name_H-M   'P 1'
#
loop_
_entity.id
_entity.type
_entity.pdbx_description
1 polymer ?
#
loop_
_entity_poly.entity_id
_entity_poly.type
_entity_poly.pdbx_seq_one_letter_code
_entity_poly.pdbx_strand_id
1 'polypeptide(L)'
;MSDSHTIVGSNSLNVRVVLLIRDPRGSMQSRKHRVWCPGRPDCDEPSTVCSDMQLDYEAAIELSKRFPKRFRVVRYEDLSLNPYKMTKEILQFYGLPYHPEVKMFLDTHTKQDVGGVSSTYRDSKSAPFHWTKDLTFEEVKIIQDSCVAAMRSWGYRNATSERELYDNFNPLLPYSVS
;
A
#
# COMPACT_ATOMS: atom_id res chain seq x y z
N MET A 1 15.83 -7.63 -3.59
CA MET A 1 15.68 -7.08 -4.96
C MET A 1 16.29 -7.92 -6.06
N SER A 2 17.50 -8.50 -5.91
CA SER A 2 18.13 -9.37 -6.92
C SER A 2 17.21 -10.51 -7.42
N ASP A 3 16.45 -11.11 -6.50
CA ASP A 3 15.57 -12.24 -6.82
C ASP A 3 14.34 -11.83 -7.65
N SER A 4 13.77 -10.65 -7.40
CA SER A 4 12.59 -10.15 -8.12
C SER A 4 12.89 -9.91 -9.60
N HIS A 5 14.08 -9.37 -9.94
CA HIS A 5 14.51 -9.23 -11.33
C HIS A 5 14.66 -10.58 -12.03
N THR A 6 15.14 -11.59 -11.30
CA THR A 6 15.35 -12.95 -11.82
C THR A 6 14.02 -13.66 -12.09
N ILE A 7 13.06 -13.54 -11.17
CA ILE A 7 11.73 -14.18 -11.30
C ILE A 7 10.91 -13.50 -12.41
N VAL A 8 10.80 -12.17 -12.38
CA VAL A 8 10.03 -11.44 -13.40
C VAL A 8 10.72 -11.53 -14.76
N GLY A 9 12.06 -11.61 -14.81
CA GLY A 9 12.82 -11.74 -16.05
C GLY A 9 12.68 -13.09 -16.73
N SER A 10 12.48 -14.17 -15.97
CA SER A 10 12.43 -15.53 -16.48
C SER A 10 11.23 -15.76 -17.41
N ASN A 11 11.50 -16.06 -18.68
CA ASN A 11 10.45 -16.37 -19.66
C ASN A 11 9.86 -17.76 -19.47
N SER A 12 10.59 -18.71 -18.87
CA SER A 12 10.08 -20.06 -18.60
C SER A 12 9.04 -20.09 -17.49
N LEU A 13 9.11 -19.16 -16.53
CA LEU A 13 8.16 -19.08 -15.41
C LEU A 13 6.87 -18.33 -15.76
N ASN A 14 6.90 -17.44 -16.77
CA ASN A 14 5.77 -16.61 -17.21
C ASN A 14 4.99 -15.93 -16.05
N VAL A 15 5.72 -15.41 -15.07
CA VAL A 15 5.14 -14.78 -13.88
C VAL A 15 4.75 -13.34 -14.17
N ARG A 16 3.61 -12.91 -13.63
CA ARG A 16 3.23 -11.50 -13.51
C ARG A 16 3.24 -11.12 -12.03
N VAL A 17 3.74 -9.94 -11.70
CA VAL A 17 3.94 -9.49 -10.32
C VAL A 17 3.24 -8.15 -10.11
N VAL A 18 2.45 -8.08 -9.04
CA VAL A 18 1.93 -6.82 -8.50
C VAL A 18 2.72 -6.47 -7.25
N LEU A 19 3.38 -5.32 -7.23
CA LEU A 19 3.90 -4.71 -6.01
C LEU A 19 2.78 -3.90 -5.37
N LEU A 20 2.33 -4.30 -4.18
CA LEU A 20 1.36 -3.56 -3.39
C LEU A 20 2.11 -2.63 -2.42
N ILE A 21 1.96 -1.32 -2.61
CA ILE A 21 2.49 -0.31 -1.70
C ILE A 21 1.39 0.26 -0.82
N ARG A 22 1.75 0.77 0.35
CA ARG A 22 0.82 1.35 1.34
C ARG A 22 1.49 2.49 2.07
N ASP A 23 0.71 3.47 2.53
CA ASP A 23 1.22 4.58 3.34
C ASP A 23 2.02 4.04 4.54
N PRO A 24 3.27 4.50 4.77
CA PRO A 24 4.09 3.99 5.86
C PRO A 24 3.45 4.23 7.23
N ARG A 25 2.69 5.33 7.40
CA ARG A 25 1.96 5.63 8.65
C ARG A 25 0.87 4.60 8.90
N GLY A 26 0.08 4.29 7.87
CA GLY A 26 -0.94 3.25 7.92
C GLY A 26 -0.36 1.85 8.11
N SER A 27 0.79 1.57 7.51
CA SER A 27 1.49 0.29 7.64
C SER A 27 2.01 0.06 9.05
N MET A 28 2.76 1.02 9.61
CA MET A 28 3.31 0.90 10.96
C MET A 28 2.21 0.91 12.03
N GLN A 29 1.19 1.75 11.90
CA GLN A 29 0.04 1.73 12.82
C GLN A 29 -0.64 0.36 12.85
N SER A 30 -0.86 -0.24 11.67
CA SER A 30 -1.53 -1.54 11.55
C SER A 30 -0.74 -2.68 12.20
N ARG A 31 0.58 -2.53 12.29
CA ARG A 31 1.52 -3.51 12.84
C ARG A 31 1.82 -3.30 14.32
N LYS A 32 1.69 -2.06 14.82
CA LYS A 32 2.01 -1.65 16.21
C LYS A 32 1.46 -2.58 17.29
N HIS A 33 0.25 -3.13 17.08
CA HIS A 33 -0.43 -4.00 18.05
C HIS A 33 -0.37 -5.49 17.69
N ARG A 34 0.56 -5.90 16.82
CA ARG A 34 0.72 -7.30 16.38
C ARG A 34 1.85 -7.96 17.15
N VAL A 35 1.61 -9.13 17.75
CA VAL A 35 2.63 -9.85 18.54
C VAL A 35 3.96 -10.10 17.81
N TRP A 36 3.97 -10.09 16.47
CA TRP A 36 5.14 -10.37 15.64
C TRP A 36 5.97 -9.12 15.28
N CYS A 37 5.49 -7.89 15.55
CA CYS A 37 6.09 -6.67 15.03
C CYS A 37 6.89 -5.85 16.06
N PRO A 38 6.36 -5.53 17.27
CA PRO A 38 7.06 -4.68 18.23
C PRO A 38 8.48 -5.14 18.54
N GLY A 39 9.44 -4.22 18.43
CA GLY A 39 10.86 -4.46 18.65
C GLY A 39 11.58 -5.15 17.49
N ARG A 40 10.97 -5.23 16.30
CA ARG A 40 11.58 -5.79 15.09
C ARG A 40 11.84 -4.63 14.10
N PRO A 41 13.11 -4.20 13.91
CA PRO A 41 13.42 -3.04 13.09
C PRO A 41 12.81 -3.06 11.68
N ASP A 42 12.82 -4.20 11.00
CA ASP A 42 12.24 -4.36 9.66
C ASP A 42 10.71 -4.14 9.61
N CYS A 43 10.05 -4.10 10.77
CA CYS A 43 8.60 -4.04 10.88
C CYS A 43 8.09 -2.73 11.48
N ASP A 44 8.70 -2.22 12.55
CA ASP A 44 8.25 -1.05 13.34
C ASP A 44 9.23 0.12 13.43
N GLU A 45 10.47 -0.01 12.98
CA GLU A 45 11.44 1.10 12.98
C GLU A 45 11.25 1.96 11.71
N PRO A 46 10.82 3.23 11.83
CA PRO A 46 10.48 4.05 10.67
C PRO A 46 11.63 4.23 9.68
N SER A 47 12.85 4.34 10.18
CA SER A 47 14.04 4.54 9.34
C SER A 47 14.29 3.33 8.42
N THR A 48 14.20 2.10 8.94
CA THR A 48 14.36 0.87 8.15
C THR A 48 13.22 0.70 7.16
N VAL A 49 11.96 0.74 7.63
CA VAL A 49 10.78 0.54 6.79
C VAL A 49 10.75 1.52 5.62
N CYS A 50 11.14 2.77 5.85
CA CYS A 50 11.09 3.79 4.81
C CYS A 50 12.31 3.82 3.91
N SER A 51 13.47 3.36 4.38
CA SER A 51 14.61 3.07 3.51
C SER A 51 14.24 1.96 2.52
N ASP A 52 13.66 0.85 3.00
CA ASP A 52 13.22 -0.26 2.14
C ASP A 52 12.15 0.19 1.14
N MET A 53 11.16 0.97 1.59
CA MET A 53 10.12 1.53 0.73
C MET A 53 10.68 2.45 -0.36
N GLN A 54 11.76 3.20 -0.08
CA GLN A 54 12.43 4.04 -1.07
C GLN A 54 13.21 3.19 -2.09
N LEU A 55 13.92 2.16 -1.64
CA LEU A 55 14.59 1.21 -2.54
C LEU A 55 13.55 0.51 -3.45
N ASP A 56 12.39 0.13 -2.89
CA ASP A 56 11.29 -0.48 -3.64
C ASP A 56 10.79 0.42 -4.77
N TYR A 57 10.78 1.74 -4.55
CA TYR A 57 10.41 2.71 -5.57
C TYR A 57 11.41 2.72 -6.73
N GLU A 58 12.71 2.74 -6.41
CA GLU A 58 13.78 2.74 -7.40
C GLU A 58 13.74 1.46 -8.25
N ALA A 59 13.60 0.30 -7.60
CA ALA A 59 13.43 -0.97 -8.30
C ALA A 59 12.13 -1.01 -9.12
N ALA A 60 11.03 -0.45 -8.61
CA ALA A 60 9.76 -0.41 -9.32
C ALA A 60 9.84 0.42 -10.61
N ILE A 61 10.61 1.51 -10.64
CA ILE A 61 10.87 2.28 -11.87
C ILE A 61 11.54 1.39 -12.92
N GLU A 62 12.61 0.69 -12.54
CA GLU A 62 13.35 -0.17 -13.46
C GLU A 62 12.50 -1.34 -13.97
N LEU A 63 11.78 -2.01 -13.06
CA LEU A 63 10.92 -3.15 -13.39
C LEU A 63 9.74 -2.75 -14.26
N SER A 64 9.14 -1.58 -14.01
CA SER A 64 8.02 -1.06 -14.83
C SER A 64 8.47 -0.77 -16.26
N LYS A 65 9.67 -0.20 -16.44
CA LYS A 65 10.25 0.06 -17.77
C LYS A 65 10.63 -1.24 -18.49
N ARG A 66 11.26 -2.17 -17.78
CA ARG A 66 11.78 -3.42 -18.38
C ARG A 66 10.69 -4.45 -18.64
N PHE A 67 9.64 -4.48 -17.81
CA PHE A 67 8.61 -5.52 -17.85
C PHE A 67 7.18 -4.94 -17.78
N PRO A 68 6.78 -4.01 -18.67
CA PRO A 68 5.50 -3.29 -18.58
C PRO A 68 4.25 -4.18 -18.66
N LYS A 69 4.39 -5.42 -19.15
CA LYS A 69 3.30 -6.42 -19.21
C LYS A 69 3.33 -7.45 -18.08
N ARG A 70 4.41 -7.50 -17.29
CA ARG A 70 4.64 -8.51 -16.24
C ARG A 70 4.89 -7.91 -14.86
N PHE A 71 5.06 -6.60 -14.74
CA PHE A 71 5.19 -5.90 -13.47
C PHE A 71 4.21 -4.74 -13.42
N ARG A 72 3.55 -4.56 -12.26
CA ARG A 72 2.66 -3.43 -12.00
C ARG A 72 2.75 -3.03 -10.55
N VAL A 73 2.67 -1.73 -10.28
CA VAL A 73 2.48 -1.21 -8.92
C VAL A 73 1.00 -0.94 -8.66
N VAL A 74 0.55 -1.27 -7.46
CA VAL A 74 -0.79 -0.93 -6.94
C VAL A 74 -0.61 -0.26 -5.60
N ARG A 75 -1.23 0.91 -5.42
CA ARG A 75 -1.32 1.58 -4.12
C ARG A 75 -2.58 1.10 -3.39
N TYR A 76 -2.42 0.66 -2.15
CA TYR A 76 -3.50 0.12 -1.32
C TYR A 76 -4.66 1.11 -1.15
N GLU A 77 -4.36 2.39 -0.97
CA GLU A 77 -5.39 3.43 -0.79
C GLU A 77 -6.23 3.62 -2.06
N ASP A 78 -5.61 3.60 -3.26
CA ASP A 78 -6.34 3.74 -4.52
C ASP A 78 -7.24 2.51 -4.77
N LEU A 79 -6.71 1.31 -4.49
CA LEU A 79 -7.46 0.05 -4.60
C LEU A 79 -8.67 0.06 -3.66
N SER A 80 -8.45 0.50 -2.42
CA SER A 80 -9.49 0.56 -1.40
C SER A 80 -10.56 1.61 -1.73
N LEU A 81 -10.19 2.74 -2.32
CA LEU A 81 -11.14 3.76 -2.76
C LEU A 81 -11.92 3.37 -4.03
N ASN A 82 -11.30 2.54 -4.90
CA ASN A 82 -11.88 2.14 -6.18
C ASN A 82 -11.88 0.60 -6.38
N PRO A 83 -12.47 -0.18 -5.45
CA PRO A 83 -12.27 -1.62 -5.39
C PRO A 83 -12.75 -2.35 -6.63
N TYR A 84 -13.89 -1.95 -7.21
CA TYR A 84 -14.43 -2.57 -8.43
C TYR A 84 -13.54 -2.35 -9.64
N LYS A 85 -13.13 -1.11 -9.89
CA LYS A 85 -12.30 -0.75 -11.05
C LYS A 85 -10.93 -1.40 -10.94
N MET A 86 -10.27 -1.24 -9.80
CA MET A 86 -8.89 -1.71 -9.65
C MET A 86 -8.80 -3.23 -9.53
N THR A 87 -9.77 -3.91 -8.91
CA THR A 87 -9.82 -5.39 -8.94
C THR A 87 -9.97 -5.91 -10.36
N LYS A 88 -10.82 -5.27 -11.18
CA LYS A 88 -10.98 -5.63 -12.59
C LYS A 88 -9.66 -5.44 -13.37
N GLU A 89 -8.98 -4.31 -13.18
CA GLU A 89 -7.68 -4.04 -13.80
C GLU A 89 -6.59 -5.02 -13.36
N ILE A 90 -6.55 -5.41 -12.08
CA ILE A 90 -5.60 -6.39 -11.54
C ILE A 90 -5.86 -7.77 -12.16
N LEU A 91 -7.12 -8.22 -12.23
CA LEU A 91 -7.46 -9.50 -12.86
C LEU A 91 -7.10 -9.51 -14.35
N GLN A 92 -7.41 -8.42 -15.07
CA GLN A 92 -6.98 -8.26 -16.46
C GLN A 92 -5.45 -8.29 -16.61
N PHE A 93 -4.72 -7.64 -15.70
CA PHE A 93 -3.27 -7.71 -15.64
C PHE A 93 -2.77 -9.15 -15.43
N TYR A 94 -3.50 -10.01 -14.72
CA TYR A 94 -3.19 -11.44 -14.62
C TYR A 94 -3.71 -12.29 -15.79
N GLY A 95 -4.48 -11.71 -16.71
CA GLY A 95 -5.14 -12.46 -17.80
C GLY A 95 -6.36 -13.25 -17.33
N LEU A 96 -6.92 -12.91 -16.16
CA LEU A 96 -8.07 -13.55 -15.56
C LEU A 96 -9.36 -12.76 -15.86
N PRO A 97 -10.50 -13.44 -16.05
CA PRO A 97 -11.78 -12.77 -16.25
C PRO A 97 -12.31 -12.14 -14.95
N TYR A 98 -13.05 -11.04 -15.08
CA TYR A 98 -13.77 -10.45 -13.96
C TYR A 98 -15.13 -11.15 -13.78
N HIS A 99 -15.17 -12.16 -12.91
CA HIS A 99 -16.36 -12.99 -12.68
C HIS A 99 -17.41 -12.26 -11.81
N PRO A 100 -18.73 -12.48 -12.01
CA PRO A 100 -19.77 -11.91 -11.14
C PRO A 100 -19.59 -12.23 -9.65
N GLU A 101 -19.03 -13.39 -9.30
CA GLU A 101 -18.73 -13.74 -7.91
C GLU A 101 -17.65 -12.85 -7.28
N VAL A 102 -16.69 -12.36 -8.08
CA VAL A 102 -15.72 -11.36 -7.60
C VAL A 102 -16.44 -10.08 -7.27
N LYS A 103 -17.38 -9.64 -8.11
CA LYS A 103 -18.21 -8.45 -7.82
C LYS A 103 -19.01 -8.66 -6.55
N MET A 104 -19.65 -9.82 -6.37
CA MET A 104 -20.42 -10.16 -5.17
C MET A 104 -19.55 -10.18 -3.92
N PHE A 105 -18.32 -10.70 -4.01
CA PHE A 105 -17.35 -10.63 -2.91
C PHE A 105 -17.07 -9.17 -2.53
N LEU A 106 -16.80 -8.30 -3.51
CA LEU A 106 -16.58 -6.87 -3.25
C LEU A 106 -17.82 -6.20 -2.63
N ASP A 107 -19.02 -6.50 -3.14
CA ASP A 107 -20.27 -5.92 -2.62
C ASP A 107 -20.50 -6.27 -1.15
N THR A 108 -20.10 -7.47 -0.71
CA THR A 108 -20.33 -7.97 0.65
C THR A 108 -19.21 -7.65 1.63
N HIS A 109 -17.96 -7.61 1.17
CA HIS A 109 -16.79 -7.52 2.03
C HIS A 109 -16.19 -6.12 2.14
N THR A 110 -16.54 -5.17 1.27
CA THR A 110 -15.84 -3.87 1.23
C THR A 110 -16.68 -2.67 1.72
N LYS A 111 -17.77 -2.93 2.46
CA LYS A 111 -18.77 -1.91 2.85
C LYS A 111 -18.83 -1.60 4.35
N GLN A 112 -18.39 -2.52 5.19
CA GLN A 112 -18.53 -2.40 6.64
C GLN A 112 -17.46 -3.23 7.33
N ASP A 113 -17.04 -2.76 8.50
CA ASP A 113 -16.09 -3.48 9.34
C ASP A 113 -16.82 -4.55 10.15
N VAL A 114 -16.47 -5.82 9.91
CA VAL A 114 -16.97 -6.96 10.70
C VAL A 114 -15.80 -7.86 11.06
N GLY A 115 -15.79 -8.36 12.29
CA GLY A 115 -14.80 -9.32 12.76
C GLY A 115 -13.44 -8.71 13.14
N GLY A 116 -12.47 -9.59 13.41
CA GLY A 116 -11.15 -9.20 13.90
C GLY A 116 -10.17 -8.80 12.80
N VAL A 117 -8.92 -8.62 13.19
CA VAL A 117 -7.77 -8.14 12.40
C VAL A 117 -7.67 -8.70 10.98
N SER A 118 -7.86 -10.01 10.83
CA SER A 118 -7.69 -10.73 9.56
C SER A 118 -9.00 -10.90 8.78
N SER A 119 -10.06 -10.22 9.20
CA SER A 119 -11.34 -10.28 8.50
C SER A 119 -11.24 -9.61 7.12
N THR A 120 -11.90 -10.21 6.16
CA THR A 120 -12.10 -9.68 4.82
C THR A 120 -13.19 -8.61 4.77
N TYR A 121 -14.03 -8.50 5.80
CA TYR A 121 -15.07 -7.47 5.92
C TYR A 121 -14.50 -6.17 6.47
N ARG A 122 -14.36 -5.17 5.59
CA ARG A 122 -13.87 -3.83 5.90
C ARG A 122 -14.68 -2.77 5.19
N ASP A 123 -14.89 -1.61 5.81
CA ASP A 123 -15.24 -0.43 5.01
C ASP A 123 -13.99 0.05 4.26
N SER A 124 -13.93 -0.31 2.97
CA SER A 124 -12.80 0.02 2.11
C SER A 124 -12.52 1.52 1.98
N LYS A 125 -13.50 2.39 2.24
CA LYS A 125 -13.30 3.83 2.13
C LYS A 125 -12.64 4.45 3.37
N SER A 126 -12.83 3.86 4.54
CA SER A 126 -12.28 4.37 5.80
C SER A 126 -11.05 3.59 6.26
N ALA A 127 -11.00 2.27 5.99
CA ALA A 127 -9.93 1.37 6.42
C ALA A 127 -8.50 1.87 6.15
N PRO A 128 -8.19 2.45 4.97
CA PRO A 128 -6.84 2.93 4.68
C PRO A 128 -6.40 4.15 5.48
N PHE A 129 -7.36 4.89 6.05
CA PHE A 129 -7.13 6.18 6.70
C PHE A 129 -7.32 6.14 8.22
N HIS A 130 -7.60 4.99 8.84
CA HIS A 130 -7.74 4.90 10.31
C HIS A 130 -6.54 5.46 11.08
N TRP A 131 -5.33 5.32 10.52
CA TRP A 131 -4.12 5.84 11.15
C TRP A 131 -4.20 7.34 11.45
N THR A 132 -5.00 8.13 10.72
CA THR A 132 -5.14 9.57 10.98
C THR A 132 -5.82 9.88 12.31
N LYS A 133 -6.57 8.91 12.86
CA LYS A 133 -7.25 9.00 14.16
C LYS A 133 -6.57 8.16 15.24
N ASP A 134 -5.88 7.11 14.84
CA ASP A 134 -5.29 6.13 15.76
C ASP A 134 -3.86 6.48 16.20
N LEU A 135 -3.13 7.26 15.39
CA LEU A 135 -1.81 7.77 15.76
C LEU A 135 -1.93 9.18 16.34
N THR A 136 -1.10 9.45 17.35
CA THR A 136 -0.86 10.84 17.77
C THR A 136 -0.09 11.61 16.70
N PHE A 137 -0.23 12.93 16.66
CA PHE A 137 0.54 13.75 15.72
C PHE A 137 2.06 13.62 15.92
N GLU A 138 2.54 13.40 17.13
CA GLU A 138 3.96 13.15 17.39
C GLU A 138 4.43 11.85 16.73
N GLU A 139 3.67 10.77 16.83
CA GLU A 139 3.99 9.51 16.12
C GLU A 139 3.96 9.69 14.60
N VAL A 140 2.97 10.43 14.09
CA VAL A 140 2.89 10.78 12.67
C VAL A 140 4.12 11.58 12.25
N LYS A 141 4.56 12.53 13.07
CA LYS A 141 5.74 13.35 12.81
C LYS A 141 7.02 12.51 12.77
N ILE A 142 7.24 11.64 13.74
CA ILE A 142 8.40 10.71 13.78
C ILE A 142 8.47 9.87 12.50
N ILE A 143 7.33 9.32 12.07
CA ILE A 143 7.24 8.55 10.83
C ILE A 143 7.55 9.44 9.63
N GLN A 144 6.88 10.58 9.48
CA GLN A 144 7.07 11.48 8.34
C GLN A 144 8.52 11.96 8.19
N ASP A 145 9.15 12.31 9.31
CA ASP A 145 10.52 12.81 9.35
C ASP A 145 11.52 11.72 8.92
N SER A 146 11.22 10.46 9.23
CA SER A 146 12.03 9.31 8.79
C SER A 146 11.74 8.89 7.34
N CYS A 147 10.56 9.22 6.81
CA CYS A 147 10.04 8.70 5.55
C CYS A 147 9.96 9.75 4.44
N VAL A 148 10.63 10.90 4.58
CA VAL A 148 10.52 12.05 3.65
C VAL A 148 10.71 11.63 2.18
N ALA A 149 11.77 10.88 1.88
CA ALA A 149 12.08 10.45 0.51
C ALA A 149 11.01 9.47 -0.02
N ALA A 150 10.72 8.40 0.73
CA ALA A 150 9.74 7.38 0.35
C ALA A 150 8.35 7.97 0.16
N MET A 151 7.88 8.78 1.10
CA MET A 151 6.57 9.44 1.00
C MET A 151 6.49 10.35 -0.22
N ARG A 152 7.53 11.14 -0.50
CA ARG A 152 7.56 11.98 -1.70
C ARG A 152 7.49 11.14 -2.97
N SER A 153 8.29 10.07 -3.06
CA SER A 153 8.36 9.17 -4.22
C SER A 153 7.02 8.48 -4.49
N TRP A 154 6.35 7.99 -3.43
CA TRP A 154 5.07 7.27 -3.54
C TRP A 154 3.82 8.16 -3.51
N GLY A 155 4.00 9.49 -3.52
CA GLY A 155 2.89 10.44 -3.55
C GLY A 155 2.07 10.45 -2.26
N TYR A 156 2.74 10.47 -1.12
CA TYR A 156 2.13 10.69 0.19
C TYR A 156 2.51 12.08 0.73
N ARG A 157 1.49 12.83 1.13
CA ARG A 157 1.61 14.16 1.72
C ARG A 157 1.84 14.07 3.22
N ASN A 158 2.60 15.03 3.76
CA ASN A 158 2.78 15.20 5.21
C ASN A 158 1.60 15.95 5.81
N ALA A 159 1.18 15.54 7.01
CA ALA A 159 0.38 16.34 7.91
C ALA A 159 1.31 17.33 8.63
N THR A 160 0.94 18.60 8.66
CA THR A 160 1.77 19.70 9.17
C THR A 160 1.36 20.18 10.56
N SER A 161 0.18 19.78 11.03
CA SER A 161 -0.32 20.09 12.38
C SER A 161 -1.32 19.04 12.86
N GLU A 162 -1.55 18.96 14.17
CA GLU A 162 -2.62 18.17 14.78
C GLU A 162 -3.99 18.48 14.20
N ARG A 163 -4.30 19.78 14.08
CA ARG A 163 -5.57 20.26 13.52
C ARG A 163 -5.76 19.71 12.11
N GLU A 164 -4.74 19.83 11.28
CA GLU A 164 -4.81 19.30 9.92
C GLU A 164 -5.03 17.78 9.90
N LEU A 165 -4.29 17.04 10.73
CA LEU A 165 -4.35 15.58 10.81
C LEU A 165 -5.76 15.08 11.15
N TYR A 166 -6.39 15.66 12.17
CA TYR A 166 -7.66 15.17 12.72
C TYR A 166 -8.91 15.71 12.05
N ASP A 167 -8.80 16.78 11.24
CA ASP A 167 -9.94 17.34 10.49
C ASP A 167 -10.30 16.45 9.28
N ASN A 168 -9.82 16.78 8.09
CA ASN A 168 -10.09 16.05 6.83
C ASN A 168 -8.79 15.85 6.04
N PHE A 169 -7.79 15.27 6.68
CA PHE A 169 -6.50 15.03 6.07
C PHE A 169 -6.59 14.04 4.91
N ASN A 170 -6.33 14.51 3.68
CA ASN A 170 -6.08 13.64 2.54
C ASN A 170 -4.56 13.46 2.35
N PRO A 171 -4.02 12.24 2.55
CA PRO A 171 -2.59 11.97 2.36
C PRO A 171 -2.19 11.78 0.90
N LEU A 172 -3.14 11.62 -0.03
CA LEU A 172 -2.83 11.12 -1.37
C LEU A 172 -2.45 12.26 -2.33
N LEU A 173 -1.27 12.13 -2.92
CA LEU A 173 -0.81 12.87 -4.09
C LEU A 173 -0.68 11.93 -5.29
N PRO A 174 -0.63 12.46 -6.52
CA PRO A 174 -0.22 11.69 -7.68
C PRO A 174 1.22 11.18 -7.51
N TYR A 175 1.50 10.00 -8.05
CA TYR A 175 2.85 9.45 -8.19
C TYR A 175 2.97 8.72 -9.54
N SER A 176 4.19 8.51 -10.02
CA SER A 176 4.44 7.71 -11.22
C SER A 176 5.71 6.88 -11.08
N VAL A 177 5.63 5.61 -11.49
CA VAL A 177 6.78 4.70 -11.64
C VAL A 177 7.15 4.50 -13.13
N SER A 178 6.52 5.27 -14.01
CA SER A 178 6.71 5.24 -15.48
C SER A 178 6.87 6.63 -16.05
#